data_AF-A0A934NJA2-F1
#
_entry.id   AF-A0A934NJA2-F1
#
_cell.length_a   1.000
_cell.length_b   1.000
_cell.length_c   1.000
_cell.angle_alpha   90.00
_cell.angle_beta   90.00
_cell.angle_gamma   90.00
#
_symmetry.space_group_name_H-M   'P 1'
#
loop_
_entity.id
_entity.type
_entity.pdbx_description
1 polymer ?
#
loop_
_entity_poly.entity_id
_entity_poly.type
_entity_poly.pdbx_seq_one_letter_code
_entity_poly.pdbx_strand_id
1 'polypeptide(L)'
;MKLFFKSLLVFSMLLTVSCQSQKDFTVAQTYDEPQDPAPSSGQNWSAVPKGLQASVTSTDIRFVRSEIPKIEQQSTWKGAAWKGERTAVQLVLWSNDS
;
A
#
# COMPACT_ATOMS: atom_id res chain seq x y z
N MET A 1 52.50 -12.59 33.49
CA MET A 1 52.49 -12.00 32.13
C MET A 1 52.06 -12.98 31.03
N LYS A 2 52.64 -14.19 30.90
CA LYS A 2 52.30 -15.13 29.80
C LYS A 2 50.83 -15.59 29.76
N LEU A 3 50.16 -15.72 30.91
CA LEU A 3 48.75 -16.12 31.00
C LEU A 3 47.78 -14.99 30.60
N PHE A 4 48.11 -13.75 30.98
CA PHE A 4 47.34 -12.55 30.61
C PHE A 4 47.39 -12.29 29.10
N PHE A 5 48.56 -12.49 28.47
CA PHE A 5 48.72 -12.31 27.02
C PHE A 5 47.89 -13.33 26.21
N LYS A 6 47.79 -14.57 26.70
CA LYS A 6 46.91 -15.59 26.11
C LYS A 6 45.43 -15.25 26.28
N SER A 7 45.03 -14.78 27.46
CA SER A 7 43.65 -14.34 27.71
C SER A 7 43.24 -13.17 26.81
N LEU A 8 44.15 -12.20 26.61
CA LEU A 8 43.92 -11.05 25.72
C LEU A 8 43.80 -11.48 24.25
N LEU A 9 44.61 -12.45 23.80
CA LEU A 9 44.52 -13.02 22.45
C LEU A 9 43.20 -13.76 22.22
N VAL A 10 42.72 -14.53 23.20
CA VAL A 10 41.43 -15.25 23.10
C VAL A 10 40.26 -14.26 23.07
N PHE A 11 40.31 -13.21 23.89
CA PHE A 11 39.28 -12.16 23.90
C PHE A 11 39.24 -11.37 22.59
N SER A 12 40.40 -11.05 21.99
CA SER A 12 40.48 -10.40 20.67
C SER A 12 39.91 -11.27 19.55
N MET A 13 40.01 -12.61 19.67
CA MET A 13 39.50 -13.53 18.65
C MET A 13 37.97 -13.72 18.75
N LEU A 14 37.38 -13.53 19.94
CA LEU A 14 35.93 -13.56 20.14
C LEU A 14 35.22 -12.30 19.59
N LEU A 15 35.90 -11.15 19.57
CA LEU A 15 35.32 -9.89 19.09
C LEU A 15 35.16 -9.82 17.55
N THR A 16 35.88 -10.64 16.78
CA THR A 16 35.82 -10.59 15.31
C THR A 16 34.73 -11.48 14.69
N VAL A 17 34.16 -12.41 15.45
CA VAL A 17 33.12 -13.35 14.97
C VAL A 17 31.72 -12.71 14.90
N SER A 18 31.52 -11.53 15.51
CA SER A 18 30.21 -10.85 15.56
C SER A 18 29.94 -9.92 14.37
N CYS A 19 30.82 -9.85 13.37
CA CYS A 19 30.56 -9.08 12.15
C CYS A 19 29.71 -9.91 11.18
N GLN A 20 28.41 -10.00 11.45
CA GLN A 20 27.46 -10.65 10.54
C GLN A 20 26.93 -9.59 9.56
N SER A 21 27.28 -9.71 8.27
CA SER A 21 26.75 -8.84 7.23
C SER A 21 25.24 -9.03 7.13
N GLN A 22 24.47 -7.97 7.38
CA GLN A 22 23.03 -7.96 7.18
C GLN A 22 22.75 -8.18 5.69
N LYS A 23 21.96 -9.21 5.35
CA LYS A 23 21.52 -9.42 3.97
C LYS A 23 20.57 -8.29 3.59
N ASP A 24 21.00 -7.41 2.69
CA ASP A 24 20.12 -6.45 2.06
C ASP A 24 19.15 -7.19 1.15
N PHE A 25 17.86 -7.09 1.45
CA PHE A 25 16.80 -7.54 0.55
C PHE A 25 16.25 -6.32 -0.19
N THR A 26 16.30 -6.36 -1.51
CA THR A 26 15.65 -5.33 -2.33
C THR A 26 14.16 -5.65 -2.41
N VAL A 27 13.35 -4.85 -1.74
CA VAL A 27 11.88 -4.91 -1.87
C VAL A 27 11.51 -4.24 -3.19
N ALA A 28 10.85 -4.98 -4.08
CA ALA A 28 10.27 -4.41 -5.29
C ALA A 28 9.31 -3.28 -4.92
N GLN A 29 9.53 -2.09 -5.48
CA GLN A 29 8.72 -0.90 -5.17
C GLN A 29 7.36 -0.92 -5.89
N THR A 30 7.23 -1.76 -6.92
CA THR A 30 6.06 -1.86 -7.78
C THR A 30 5.68 -3.32 -7.99
N TYR A 31 4.40 -3.55 -8.26
CA TYR A 31 3.87 -4.84 -8.66
C TYR A 31 2.76 -4.61 -9.68
N ASP A 32 2.60 -5.55 -10.61
CA ASP A 32 1.45 -5.58 -11.51
C ASP A 32 0.33 -6.39 -10.87
N GLU A 33 -0.87 -5.82 -10.84
CA GLU A 33 -2.06 -6.55 -10.38
C GLU A 33 -2.40 -7.69 -11.35
N PRO A 34 -2.87 -8.85 -10.85
CA PRO A 34 -3.42 -9.91 -11.69
C PRO A 34 -4.62 -9.42 -12.51
N GLN A 35 -4.90 -10.14 -13.61
CA GLN A 35 -6.12 -9.91 -14.37
C GLN A 35 -7.36 -10.22 -13.51
N ASP A 36 -8.42 -9.42 -13.68
CA ASP A 36 -9.70 -9.64 -13.01
C ASP A 36 -10.24 -11.03 -13.42
N PRO A 37 -10.42 -11.97 -12.48
CA PRO A 37 -10.89 -13.32 -12.81
C PRO A 37 -12.37 -13.34 -13.22
N ALA A 38 -13.15 -12.30 -12.92
CA ALA A 38 -14.58 -12.22 -13.20
C ALA A 38 -14.97 -10.80 -13.64
N PRO A 39 -14.47 -10.33 -14.80
CA PRO A 39 -14.74 -8.98 -15.26
C PRO A 39 -16.24 -8.80 -15.55
N SER A 40 -16.80 -7.69 -15.09
CA SER A 40 -18.21 -7.37 -15.31
C SER A 40 -18.55 -7.21 -16.79
N SER A 41 -19.40 -8.10 -17.31
CA SER A 41 -19.99 -7.99 -18.64
C SER A 41 -21.22 -7.07 -18.63
N GLY A 42 -21.31 -6.11 -19.54
CA GLY A 42 -22.51 -5.28 -19.74
C GLY A 42 -22.50 -3.88 -19.10
N GLN A 43 -21.36 -3.45 -18.57
CA GLN A 43 -21.18 -2.05 -18.12
C GLN A 43 -21.11 -1.12 -19.33
N ASN A 44 -21.97 -0.11 -19.37
CA ASN A 44 -21.98 0.87 -20.46
C ASN A 44 -20.99 2.02 -20.20
N TRP A 45 -19.68 1.74 -20.30
CA TRP A 45 -18.63 2.74 -20.09
C TRP A 45 -18.72 3.91 -21.08
N SER A 46 -19.31 3.71 -22.26
CA SER A 46 -19.56 4.79 -23.22
C SER A 46 -20.56 5.84 -22.73
N ALA A 47 -21.39 5.52 -21.72
CA ALA A 47 -22.29 6.49 -21.09
C ALA A 47 -21.62 7.34 -20.00
N VAL A 48 -20.41 6.99 -19.56
CA VAL A 48 -19.65 7.81 -18.61
C VAL A 48 -19.22 9.10 -19.32
N PRO A 49 -19.39 10.29 -18.72
CA PRO A 49 -18.89 11.52 -19.30
C PRO A 49 -17.37 11.45 -19.53
N LYS A 50 -16.90 12.04 -20.62
CA LYS A 50 -15.45 12.14 -20.90
C LYS A 50 -14.73 12.84 -19.75
N GLY A 51 -13.49 12.43 -19.51
CA GLY A 51 -12.67 12.90 -18.41
C GLY A 51 -12.79 12.04 -17.15
N LEU A 52 -11.86 12.30 -16.23
CA LEU A 52 -11.77 11.60 -14.96
C LEU A 52 -12.94 11.99 -14.04
N GLN A 53 -13.73 11.00 -13.65
CA GLN A 53 -14.78 11.13 -12.66
C GLN A 53 -14.23 10.79 -11.27
N ALA A 54 -14.75 11.44 -10.23
CA ALA A 54 -14.33 11.19 -8.86
C ALA A 54 -15.46 11.47 -7.85
N SER A 55 -15.49 10.70 -6.76
CA SER A 55 -16.40 10.92 -5.64
C SER A 55 -15.75 10.57 -4.31
N VAL A 56 -16.05 11.34 -3.27
CA VAL A 56 -15.89 10.90 -1.89
C VAL A 56 -16.87 9.75 -1.64
N THR A 57 -16.42 8.70 -0.95
CA THR A 57 -17.23 7.50 -0.66
C THR A 57 -16.96 6.97 0.76
N SER A 58 -17.78 6.02 1.20
CA SER A 58 -17.54 5.26 2.42
C SER A 58 -16.33 4.32 2.26
N THR A 59 -15.59 4.12 3.36
CA THR A 59 -14.54 3.10 3.51
C THR A 59 -15.10 1.68 3.61
N ASP A 60 -16.42 1.52 3.73
CA ASP A 60 -17.09 0.22 3.84
C ASP A 60 -17.40 -0.41 2.49
N ILE A 61 -17.13 0.32 1.39
CA ILE A 61 -17.43 -0.12 0.02
C ILE A 61 -16.14 -0.49 -0.70
N ARG A 62 -16.08 -1.72 -1.19
CA ARG A 62 -15.05 -2.16 -2.15
C ARG A 62 -15.60 -2.07 -3.55
N PHE A 63 -15.06 -1.17 -4.36
CA PHE A 63 -15.45 -1.01 -5.76
C PHE A 63 -14.77 -2.07 -6.63
N VAL A 64 -15.55 -2.68 -7.52
CA VAL A 64 -15.04 -3.64 -8.51
C VAL A 64 -14.43 -2.86 -9.66
N ARG A 65 -13.18 -3.18 -10.02
CA ARG A 65 -12.41 -2.46 -11.05
C ARG A 65 -13.12 -2.39 -12.40
N SER A 66 -13.82 -3.45 -12.77
CA SER A 66 -14.53 -3.57 -14.05
C SER A 66 -15.94 -2.97 -14.05
N GLU A 67 -16.40 -2.38 -12.94
CA GLU A 67 -17.75 -1.80 -12.79
C GLU A 67 -17.75 -0.27 -12.70
N ILE A 68 -18.79 0.34 -13.29
CA ILE A 68 -19.05 1.77 -13.09
C ILE A 68 -19.64 1.94 -11.67
N PRO A 69 -19.06 2.80 -10.81
CA PRO A 69 -19.57 3.05 -9.47
C PRO A 69 -21.04 3.48 -9.49
N LYS A 70 -21.92 2.70 -8.86
CA LYS A 70 -23.35 3.01 -8.71
C LYS A 70 -23.60 3.83 -7.45
N ILE A 71 -23.07 5.04 -7.43
CA ILE A 71 -23.15 5.97 -6.30
C ILE A 71 -23.65 7.33 -6.76
N GLU A 72 -24.25 8.09 -5.84
CA GLU A 72 -24.45 9.51 -6.03
C GLU A 72 -23.10 10.22 -5.81
N GLN A 73 -22.70 11.06 -6.76
CA GLN A 73 -21.39 11.72 -6.72
C GLN A 73 -21.37 12.79 -5.61
N GLN A 74 -20.38 12.69 -4.73
CA GLN A 74 -20.16 13.60 -3.62
C GLN A 74 -18.79 14.27 -3.76
N SER A 75 -18.77 15.59 -3.74
CA SER A 75 -17.54 16.40 -3.81
C SER A 75 -17.02 16.81 -2.44
N THR A 76 -17.75 16.50 -1.37
CA THR A 76 -17.40 16.91 0.00
C THR A 76 -17.49 15.73 0.96
N TRP A 77 -16.61 15.73 1.96
CA TRP A 77 -16.66 14.83 3.09
C TRP A 77 -16.90 15.63 4.37
N LYS A 78 -17.68 15.09 5.30
CA LYS A 78 -17.86 15.65 6.64
C LYS A 78 -17.73 14.52 7.66
N GLY A 79 -17.00 14.77 8.73
CA GLY A 79 -16.86 13.85 9.85
C GLY A 79 -16.32 14.57 11.08
N ALA A 80 -16.34 13.86 12.21
CA ALA A 80 -15.78 14.31 13.47
C ALA A 80 -14.78 13.27 13.96
N ALA A 81 -13.75 13.72 14.67
CA ALA A 81 -12.72 12.86 15.24
C ALA A 81 -12.27 13.43 16.58
N TRP A 82 -11.80 12.56 17.46
CA TRP A 82 -11.21 12.95 18.74
C TRP A 82 -9.78 13.46 18.53
N LYS A 83 -9.29 14.25 19.50
CA LYS A 83 -7.88 14.64 19.52
C LYS A 83 -7.00 13.40 19.66
N GLY A 84 -6.17 13.14 18.66
CA GLY A 84 -5.29 11.97 18.59
C GLY A 84 -5.91 10.76 17.87
N GLU A 85 -7.15 10.85 17.40
CA GLU A 85 -7.77 9.81 16.58
C GLU A 85 -7.24 9.85 15.15
N ARG A 86 -7.02 8.66 14.56
CA ARG A 86 -6.71 8.48 13.15
C ARG A 86 -7.99 8.07 12.41
N THR A 87 -8.45 8.90 11.49
CA THR A 87 -9.60 8.62 10.63
C THR A 87 -9.15 8.28 9.21
N ALA A 88 -10.04 7.63 8.45
CA ALA A 88 -9.85 7.31 7.05
C ALA A 88 -11.00 7.85 6.21
N VAL A 89 -10.70 8.17 4.95
CA VAL A 89 -11.66 8.58 3.92
C VAL A 89 -11.27 7.85 2.65
N GLN A 90 -12.27 7.49 1.84
CA GLN A 90 -12.07 6.85 0.55
C GLN A 90 -12.53 7.78 -0.57
N LEU A 91 -11.74 7.83 -1.64
CA LEU A 91 -12.15 8.39 -2.92
C LEU A 91 -12.22 7.26 -3.95
N VAL A 92 -13.25 7.26 -4.78
CA VAL A 92 -13.34 6.40 -5.95
C VAL A 92 -13.19 7.24 -7.20
N LEU A 93 -12.38 6.77 -8.13
CA LEU A 93 -12.10 7.40 -9.41
C LEU A 93 -12.43 6.41 -10.52
N TRP A 94 -13.02 6.91 -11.60
CA TRP A 94 -13.35 6.10 -12.76
C TRP A 94 -13.32 6.96 -14.02
N SER A 95 -13.02 6.34 -15.16
CA SER A 95 -12.95 7.01 -16.45
C SER A 95 -13.27 6.01 -17.56
N ASN A 96 -13.84 6.50 -18.66
CA ASN A 96 -13.91 5.75 -19.90
C ASN A 96 -12.79 6.11 -20.89
N ASP A 97 -11.92 7.04 -20.50
CA ASP A 97 -10.72 7.40 -21.25
C ASP A 97 -9.59 6.42 -20.91
N SER A 98 -8.79 6.08 -21.93
CA SER A 98 -7.59 5.23 -21.86
C SER A 98 -6.50 5.79 -22.75
#